data_AF-A0A840FWI2-F1
#
_entry.id   AF-A0A840FWI2-F1
#
_cell.length_a   1.000
_cell.length_b   1.000
_cell.length_c   1.000
_cell.angle_alpha   90.00
_cell.angle_beta   90.00
_cell.angle_gamma   90.00
#
_symmetry.space_group_name_H-M   'P 1'
#
loop_
_entity.id
_entity.type
_entity.pdbx_description
1 polymer ?
#
loop_
_entity_poly.entity_id
_entity_poly.type
_entity_poly.pdbx_seq_one_letter_code
_entity_poly.pdbx_strand_id
1 'polypeptide(L)'
;MDNELLTSVARLKVRLRRGRALSLNTQRFFTESAYALEMLNLAEDDDDEEIVILALELRKLMGFLPPLPAPESSPPPAAAAAPKAEPTSATRPDSGRYRFGPRT
;
A
#
# COMPACT_ATOMS: atom_id res chain seq x y z
N MET A 1 -8.31 -19.95 -18.04
CA MET A 1 -9.17 -18.93 -17.41
C MET A 1 -9.51 -19.45 -16.04
N ASP A 2 -9.16 -18.69 -15.00
CA ASP A 2 -9.35 -19.11 -13.61
C ASP A 2 -10.83 -19.18 -13.26
N ASN A 3 -11.28 -20.34 -12.78
CA ASN A 3 -12.69 -20.59 -12.45
C ASN A 3 -13.18 -19.69 -11.30
N GLU A 4 -12.27 -19.35 -10.40
CA GLU A 4 -12.49 -18.43 -9.29
C GLU A 4 -12.82 -17.02 -9.78
N LEU A 5 -12.02 -16.49 -10.72
CA LEU A 5 -12.26 -15.18 -11.34
C LEU A 5 -13.64 -15.11 -12.01
N LEU A 6 -14.00 -16.13 -12.79
CA LEU A 6 -15.30 -16.21 -13.45
C LEU A 6 -16.46 -16.23 -12.45
N THR A 7 -16.29 -16.97 -11.35
CA THR A 7 -17.30 -17.07 -10.30
C THR A 7 -17.49 -15.72 -9.58
N SER A 8 -16.39 -15.04 -9.26
CA SER A 8 -16.43 -13.71 -8.63
C SER A 8 -17.03 -12.65 -9.53
N VAL A 9 -16.70 -12.65 -10.83
CA VAL A 9 -17.32 -11.74 -11.81
C VAL A 9 -18.83 -12.02 -11.95
N ALA A 10 -19.23 -13.29 -11.96
CA ALA A 10 -20.65 -13.65 -12.02
C ALA A 10 -21.41 -13.17 -10.78
N ARG A 11 -20.83 -13.33 -9.59
CA ARG A 11 -21.42 -12.84 -8.32
C ARG A 11 -21.56 -11.32 -8.34
N LEU A 12 -20.50 -10.60 -8.72
CA LEU A 12 -20.51 -9.14 -8.83
C LEU A 12 -21.61 -8.68 -9.80
N LYS A 13 -21.68 -9.29 -10.99
CA LYS A 13 -22.70 -8.95 -12.00
C LYS A 13 -24.13 -9.13 -11.49
N VAL A 14 -24.41 -10.21 -10.75
CA VAL A 14 -25.75 -10.46 -10.20
C VAL A 14 -26.09 -9.44 -9.12
N ARG A 15 -25.14 -9.09 -8.23
CA ARG A 15 -25.37 -8.08 -7.19
C ARG A 15 -25.55 -6.68 -7.76
N LEU A 16 -24.69 -6.24 -8.68
CA LEU A 16 -24.83 -4.94 -9.35
C LEU A 16 -26.18 -4.79 -10.05
N ARG A 17 -26.69 -5.85 -10.68
CA ARG A 17 -28.02 -5.85 -11.30
C ARG A 17 -29.14 -5.71 -10.27
N ARG A 18 -29.00 -6.35 -9.09
CA ARG A 18 -30.02 -6.31 -8.02
C ARG A 18 -30.02 -4.98 -7.27
N GLY A 19 -28.86 -4.41 -6.98
CA GLY A 19 -28.73 -3.17 -6.22
C GLY A 19 -28.92 -1.90 -7.03
N ARG A 20 -28.34 -1.82 -8.24
CA ARG A 20 -28.28 -0.58 -9.04
C ARG A 20 -28.93 -0.67 -10.43
N ALA A 21 -29.57 -1.80 -10.76
CA ALA A 21 -30.03 -2.11 -12.12
C ALA A 21 -28.92 -1.98 -13.20
N LEU A 22 -27.65 -2.06 -12.78
CA LEU A 22 -26.49 -1.87 -13.65
C LEU A 22 -26.17 -3.20 -14.34
N SER A 23 -25.96 -3.16 -15.66
CA SER A 23 -25.65 -4.35 -16.44
C SER A 23 -24.17 -4.42 -16.80
N LEU A 24 -23.43 -5.30 -16.11
CA LEU A 24 -22.03 -5.58 -16.41
C LEU A 24 -21.91 -6.45 -17.68
N ASN A 25 -21.22 -5.91 -18.69
CA ASN A 25 -20.87 -6.65 -19.90
C ASN A 25 -19.58 -7.45 -19.65
N THR A 26 -19.70 -8.76 -19.51
CA THR A 26 -18.57 -9.65 -19.18
C THR A 26 -17.51 -9.70 -20.28
N GLN A 27 -17.91 -9.60 -21.54
CA GLN A 27 -16.95 -9.59 -22.64
C GLN A 27 -16.08 -8.34 -22.57
N ARG A 28 -16.69 -7.15 -22.49
CA ARG A 28 -15.96 -5.89 -22.38
C ARG A 28 -15.13 -5.82 -21.10
N PHE A 29 -15.62 -6.40 -20.01
CA PHE A 29 -14.90 -6.47 -18.74
C PHE A 29 -13.56 -7.21 -18.84
N PHE A 30 -13.47 -8.25 -19.67
CA PHE A 30 -12.22 -8.99 -19.86
C PHE A 30 -11.36 -8.44 -21.01
N THR A 31 -11.95 -7.78 -22.01
CA THR A 31 -11.21 -7.28 -23.18
C THR A 31 -10.74 -5.84 -23.05
N GLU A 32 -11.44 -5.01 -22.28
CA GLU A 32 -11.19 -3.57 -22.14
C GLU A 32 -10.87 -3.23 -20.68
N SER A 33 -9.59 -3.00 -20.39
CA SER A 33 -9.12 -2.67 -19.03
C SER A 33 -9.74 -1.38 -18.48
N ALA A 34 -9.93 -0.37 -19.32
CA ALA A 34 -10.57 0.88 -18.93
C ALA A 34 -12.01 0.66 -18.44
N TYR A 35 -12.79 -0.15 -19.17
CA TYR A 35 -14.16 -0.49 -18.78
C TYR A 35 -14.18 -1.33 -17.50
N ALA A 36 -13.24 -2.27 -17.35
CA ALA A 36 -13.12 -3.06 -16.13
C ALA A 36 -12.87 -2.18 -14.89
N LEU A 37 -11.94 -1.22 -15.00
CA LEU A 37 -11.61 -0.29 -13.93
C LEU A 37 -12.79 0.65 -13.60
N GLU A 38 -13.49 1.16 -14.60
CA GLU A 38 -14.68 2.00 -14.39
C GLU A 38 -15.77 1.24 -13.63
N MET A 39 -16.05 -0.01 -14.03
CA MET A 39 -17.05 -0.85 -13.35
C MET A 39 -16.61 -1.23 -11.93
N LEU A 40 -15.32 -1.46 -11.70
CA LEU A 40 -14.80 -1.75 -10.36
C LEU A 40 -14.85 -0.51 -9.45
N ASN A 41 -14.49 0.67 -9.95
CA ASN A 41 -14.62 1.91 -9.18
C ASN A 41 -16.10 2.18 -8.80
N LEU A 42 -17.03 1.99 -9.75
CA LEU A 42 -18.46 2.10 -9.45
C LEU A 42 -18.93 1.09 -8.40
N ALA A 43 -18.36 -0.11 -8.38
CA ALA A 43 -18.68 -1.13 -7.40
C ALA A 43 -18.03 -0.85 -6.02
N GLU A 44 -16.89 -0.16 -5.99
CA GLU A 44 -16.25 0.30 -4.75
C GLU A 44 -17.01 1.46 -4.10
N ASP A 45 -17.68 2.31 -4.90
CA ASP A 45 -18.56 3.39 -4.44
C ASP A 45 -19.98 2.91 -4.07
N ASP A 46 -20.18 1.62 -3.85
CA ASP A 46 -21.48 1.05 -3.44
C ASP A 46 -21.62 0.97 -1.92
N ASP A 47 -22.85 1.09 -1.41
CA ASP A 47 -23.13 1.03 0.04
C ASP A 47 -23.20 -0.42 0.56
N ASP A 48 -23.32 -1.40 -0.35
CA ASP A 48 -23.29 -2.82 -0.03
C ASP A 48 -21.83 -3.31 0.15
N GLU A 49 -21.47 -3.57 1.40
CA GLU A 49 -20.15 -4.09 1.80
C GLU A 49 -19.73 -5.31 0.94
N GLU A 50 -20.66 -6.20 0.63
CA GLU A 50 -20.31 -7.40 -0.13
C GLU A 50 -20.00 -7.11 -1.61
N ILE A 51 -20.53 -6.02 -2.18
CA ILE A 51 -20.18 -5.56 -3.53
C ILE A 51 -18.78 -4.97 -3.53
N VAL A 52 -18.47 -4.14 -2.52
CA VAL A 52 -17.15 -3.51 -2.35
C VAL A 52 -16.06 -4.57 -2.18
N ILE A 53 -16.28 -5.56 -1.31
CA ILE A 53 -15.33 -6.67 -1.12
C ILE A 53 -15.09 -7.43 -2.42
N LEU A 54 -16.15 -7.77 -3.17
CA LEU A 54 -16.01 -8.47 -4.45
C LEU A 54 -15.23 -7.63 -5.48
N ALA A 55 -15.42 -6.31 -5.50
CA ALA A 55 -14.68 -5.41 -6.39
C ALA A 55 -13.19 -5.42 -6.07
N LEU A 56 -12.83 -5.33 -4.79
CA LEU A 56 -11.44 -5.38 -4.32
C LEU A 56 -10.77 -6.73 -4.61
N GLU A 57 -11.48 -7.84 -4.38
CA GLU A 57 -10.99 -9.18 -4.72
C GLU A 57 -10.72 -9.33 -6.22
N LEU A 58 -11.64 -8.86 -7.06
CA LEU A 58 -11.48 -8.89 -8.52
C LEU A 58 -10.32 -8.01 -8.98
N ARG A 59 -10.11 -6.86 -8.35
CA ARG A 59 -8.99 -5.96 -8.65
C ARG A 59 -7.65 -6.60 -8.32
N LYS A 60 -7.60 -7.38 -7.23
CA LYS A 60 -6.44 -8.20 -6.86
C LYS A 60 -6.21 -9.35 -7.85
N LEU A 61 -7.25 -10.10 -8.20
CA LEU A 61 -7.16 -11.24 -9.11
C LEU A 61 -6.77 -10.83 -10.54
N MET A 62 -7.21 -9.67 -11.01
CA MET A 62 -6.85 -9.13 -12.33
C MET A 62 -5.50 -8.39 -12.34
N GLY A 63 -4.82 -8.26 -11.20
CA GLY A 63 -3.54 -7.56 -11.10
C GLY A 63 -3.64 -6.04 -11.30
N PHE A 64 -4.83 -5.46 -11.10
CA PHE A 64 -5.05 -4.01 -11.19
C PHE A 64 -4.68 -3.26 -9.91
N LEU A 65 -4.39 -3.96 -8.80
CA LEU A 65 -3.76 -3.32 -7.65
C LEU A 65 -2.27 -3.06 -7.98
N PRO A 66 -1.78 -1.81 -7.88
CA PRO A 66 -0.35 -1.59 -7.87
C PRO A 66 0.25 -2.40 -6.71
N PRO A 67 1.46 -2.96 -6.86
CA PRO A 67 2.14 -3.59 -5.75
C PRO A 67 2.19 -2.57 -4.61
N LEU A 68 1.69 -2.97 -3.44
CA LEU A 68 1.78 -2.14 -2.24
C LEU A 68 3.24 -1.69 -2.13
N PRO A 69 3.53 -0.38 -2.02
CA PRO A 69 4.91 0.06 -1.86
C PRO A 69 5.49 -0.71 -0.67
N ALA A 70 6.54 -1.49 -0.93
CA ALA A 70 7.27 -2.15 0.13
C ALA A 70 7.69 -1.07 1.12
N PRO A 71 7.57 -1.30 2.45
CA PRO A 71 8.05 -0.32 3.42
C PRO A 71 9.51 -0.02 3.08
N GLU A 72 9.81 1.25 2.80
CA GLU A 72 11.16 1.69 2.48
C GLU A 72 12.07 1.27 3.64
N SER A 73 12.84 0.20 3.42
CA SER A 73 13.95 -0.17 4.26
C SER A 73 14.87 1.05 4.34
N SER A 74 14.92 1.68 5.52
CA SER A 74 15.76 2.83 5.79
C SER A 74 17.20 2.55 5.32
N PRO A 75 17.91 3.56 4.78
CA PRO A 75 19.21 3.35 4.16
C PRO A 75 20.22 2.81 5.17
N PRO A 76 21.19 1.98 4.73
CA PRO A 76 22.20 1.43 5.62
C PRO A 76 23.09 2.58 6.15
N PRO A 77 23.45 2.60 7.45
CA PRO A 77 24.49 3.51 7.90
C PRO A 77 25.81 3.12 7.24
N ALA A 78 26.41 4.10 6.57
CA ALA A 78 27.67 4.01 5.86
C ALA A 78 28.78 3.48 6.77
N ALA A 79 29.42 2.40 6.35
CA ALA A 79 30.73 2.02 6.86
C ALA A 79 31.78 3.00 6.30
N ALA A 80 32.41 3.79 7.18
CA ALA A 80 33.65 4.47 6.87
C ALA A 80 34.57 4.53 8.10
N ALA A 81 35.75 3.92 7.90
CA ALA A 81 37.02 4.15 8.57
C ALA A 81 37.18 3.66 10.03
N ALA A 82 37.86 2.51 10.15
CA ALA A 82 38.74 2.22 11.26
C ALA A 82 39.84 3.29 11.40
N PRO A 83 40.33 3.52 12.63
CA PRO A 83 41.76 3.46 12.83
C PRO A 83 42.16 2.55 13.98
N LYS A 84 43.37 2.04 13.83
CA LYS A 84 44.07 1.03 14.60
C LYS A 84 44.70 1.64 15.86
N ALA A 85 44.72 0.83 16.92
CA ALA A 85 45.62 0.83 18.10
C ALA A 85 45.31 1.76 19.30
N GLU A 86 45.26 1.08 20.46
CA GLU A 86 45.07 1.47 21.87
C GLU A 86 46.29 2.24 22.48
N PRO A 87 46.44 2.33 23.82
CA PRO A 87 45.71 3.12 24.82
C PRO A 87 46.66 4.07 25.59
N THR A 88 46.14 5.10 26.27
CA THR A 88 46.85 5.65 27.44
C THR A 88 45.88 6.11 28.52
N SER A 89 46.03 5.52 29.69
CA SER A 89 45.45 5.96 30.96
C SER A 89 45.91 7.38 31.28
N ALA A 90 45.02 8.20 31.86
CA ALA A 90 45.20 8.81 33.18
C ALA A 90 44.33 10.06 33.42
N THR A 91 43.55 10.00 34.50
CA THR A 91 43.38 11.08 35.49
C THR A 91 42.31 12.17 35.27
N ARG A 92 41.16 11.87 35.91
CA ARG A 92 40.45 12.65 36.95
C ARG A 92 39.53 13.81 36.54
N PRO A 93 38.31 13.87 37.11
CA PRO A 93 37.34 14.94 36.87
C PRO A 93 37.69 16.17 37.71
N ASP A 94 37.50 17.37 37.16
CA ASP A 94 37.31 18.54 38.00
C ASP A 94 36.34 19.56 37.38
N SER A 95 35.59 20.09 38.31
CA SER A 95 34.52 21.06 38.30
C SER A 95 34.95 22.47 37.85
N GLY A 96 34.02 23.24 37.28
CA GLY A 96 34.20 24.69 37.21
C GLY A 96 33.52 25.43 36.07
N ARG A 97 32.22 25.71 36.24
CA ARG A 97 31.52 26.98 35.94
C ARG A 97 32.00 27.81 34.74
N TYR A 98 31.16 27.97 33.70
CA TYR A 98 30.99 29.28 33.05
C TYR A 98 29.56 29.47 32.50
N ARG A 99 29.05 30.70 32.70
CA ARG A 99 27.62 31.10 32.73
C ARG A 99 26.96 31.25 31.35
N PHE A 100 25.70 30.84 31.25
CA PHE A 100 24.75 31.34 30.26
C PHE A 100 24.05 32.60 30.81
N GLY A 101 24.06 33.68 30.02
CA GLY A 101 23.18 34.83 30.19
C GLY A 101 22.47 35.10 28.86
N PRO A 102 21.19 35.53 28.86
CA PRO A 102 20.47 35.86 27.63
C PRO A 102 21.06 37.13 27.00
N ARG A 103 21.30 37.10 25.68
CA ARG A 103 21.50 38.32 24.90
C ARG A 103 20.13 38.77 24.41
N THR A 104 19.44 39.58 25.20
CA THR A 104 18.38 40.54 24.80
C THR A 104 17.81 41.17 26.06
#